data_AF-A0A3G9JF41-F1
#
_entry.id   AF-A0A3G9JF41-F1
#
_cell.length_a   1.000
_cell.length_b   1.000
_cell.length_c   1.000
_cell.angle_alpha   90.00
_cell.angle_beta   90.00
_cell.angle_gamma   90.00
#
_symmetry.space_group_name_H-M   'P 1'
#
loop_
_entity.id
_entity.type
_entity.pdbx_description
1 polymer ?
#
loop_
_entity_poly.entity_id
_entity_poly.type
_entity_poly.pdbx_seq_one_letter_code
_entity_poly.pdbx_strand_id
1 'polypeptide(L)'
;MGDRKSKSKKPSDLNESDFLGIVMQLVIKVDNKGLSDIQKILVNGFRQDLTYDEIAEKNYLNSENLRKEANKKLFPLISKALTEAMKTPIKVQKTNFITLIEHWNAIDNKGISVENSFVKSKTKIDI
;
A
#
# COMPACT_ATOMS: atom_id res chain seq x y z
N MET A 1 -31.12 18.91 -0.90
CA MET A 1 -29.87 18.78 -0.11
C MET A 1 -30.18 17.90 1.08
N GLY A 2 -29.35 16.90 1.34
CA GLY A 2 -29.53 15.95 2.43
C GLY A 2 -28.36 14.98 2.42
N ASP A 3 -27.48 15.16 3.39
CA ASP A 3 -26.12 14.65 3.48
C ASP A 3 -26.00 13.17 3.16
N ARG A 4 -25.30 12.86 2.05
CA ARG A 4 -24.77 11.52 1.84
C ARG A 4 -23.81 11.26 3.00
N LYS A 5 -24.22 10.39 3.94
CA LYS A 5 -23.34 9.76 4.93
C LYS A 5 -22.03 9.43 4.23
N SER A 6 -20.94 10.05 4.68
CA SER A 6 -19.59 9.73 4.21
C SER A 6 -19.44 8.23 4.37
N LYS A 7 -19.29 7.50 3.25
CA LYS A 7 -19.15 6.05 3.28
C LYS A 7 -17.96 5.74 4.19
N SER A 8 -18.18 4.85 5.16
CA SER A 8 -17.15 4.31 6.05
C SER A 8 -15.86 4.09 5.26
N LYS A 9 -14.82 4.83 5.63
CA LYS A 9 -13.45 4.66 5.15
C LYS A 9 -13.07 3.22 5.48
N LYS A 10 -13.12 2.30 4.51
CA LYS A 10 -12.82 0.90 4.82
C LYS A 10 -11.31 0.82 5.09
N PRO A 11 -10.88 0.61 6.33
CA PRO A 11 -9.47 0.42 6.63
C PRO A 11 -8.99 -0.89 6.01
N SER A 12 -7.70 -1.19 6.12
CA SER A 12 -7.25 -2.55 5.85
C SER A 12 -8.00 -3.55 6.74
N ASP A 13 -8.37 -4.70 6.16
CA ASP A 13 -8.94 -5.83 6.89
C ASP A 13 -7.86 -6.54 7.74
N LEU A 14 -6.57 -6.21 7.53
CA LEU A 14 -5.43 -6.71 8.28
C LEU A 14 -5.13 -5.84 9.52
N ASN A 15 -4.69 -6.48 10.60
CA ASN A 15 -4.20 -5.77 11.77
C ASN A 15 -2.86 -5.05 11.44
N GLU A 16 -2.42 -4.16 12.34
CA GLU A 16 -1.22 -3.35 12.12
C GLU A 16 0.05 -4.18 11.91
N SER A 17 0.28 -5.18 12.77
CA SER A 17 1.49 -6.00 12.73
C SER A 17 1.59 -6.78 11.42
N ASP A 18 0.48 -7.40 11.00
CA ASP A 18 0.43 -8.20 9.78
C ASP A 18 0.59 -7.32 8.55
N PHE A 19 -0.14 -6.21 8.48
CA PHE A 19 -0.06 -5.30 7.34
C PHE A 19 1.34 -4.70 7.20
N LEU A 20 1.94 -4.23 8.30
CA LEU A 20 3.29 -3.69 8.28
C LEU A 20 4.32 -4.78 7.93
N GLY A 21 4.17 -5.98 8.49
CA GLY A 21 5.02 -7.13 8.20
C GLY A 21 5.02 -7.50 6.72
N ILE A 22 3.85 -7.54 6.09
CA ILE A 22 3.70 -7.77 4.64
C ILE A 22 4.45 -6.72 3.83
N VAL A 23 4.25 -5.43 4.13
CA VAL A 23 4.92 -4.34 3.41
C VAL A 23 6.43 -4.41 3.60
N MET A 24 6.90 -4.72 4.81
CA MET A 24 8.32 -4.90 5.09
C MET A 24 8.92 -6.07 4.30
N GLN A 25 8.24 -7.22 4.26
CA GLN A 25 8.69 -8.38 3.48
C GLN A 25 8.80 -8.06 1.99
N LEU A 26 7.81 -7.36 1.43
CA LEU A 26 7.85 -6.88 0.05
C LEU A 26 9.07 -6.01 -0.22
N VAL A 27 9.35 -5.05 0.66
CA VAL A 27 10.49 -4.13 0.50
C VAL A 27 11.81 -4.86 0.62
N ILE A 28 11.95 -5.77 1.59
CA ILE A 28 13.19 -6.53 1.82
C ILE A 28 13.59 -7.34 0.58
N LYS A 29 12.62 -7.78 -0.25
CA LYS A 29 12.91 -8.48 -1.52
C LYS A 29 13.67 -7.61 -2.53
N VAL A 30 13.57 -6.28 -2.47
CA VAL A 30 14.19 -5.35 -3.44
C VAL A 30 15.16 -4.34 -2.82
N ASP A 31 15.10 -4.18 -1.50
CA ASP A 31 15.96 -3.33 -0.69
C ASP A 31 16.16 -4.01 0.68
N ASN A 32 17.32 -4.63 0.85
CA ASN A 32 17.71 -5.37 2.06
C ASN A 32 17.70 -4.53 3.35
N LYS A 33 17.47 -3.21 3.27
CA LYS A 33 17.36 -2.32 4.44
C LYS A 33 15.95 -2.25 5.03
N GLY A 34 14.92 -2.62 4.27
CA GLY A 34 13.52 -2.49 4.70
C GLY A 34 13.00 -1.05 4.73
N LEU A 35 11.99 -0.80 5.57
CA LEU A 35 11.35 0.52 5.69
C LEU A 35 12.03 1.42 6.74
N SER A 36 12.16 2.71 6.41
CA SER A 36 12.51 3.75 7.40
C SER A 36 11.35 4.03 8.37
N ASP A 37 11.62 4.69 9.50
CA ASP A 37 10.57 4.96 10.50
C ASP A 37 9.47 5.87 9.97
N ILE A 38 9.81 6.89 9.16
CA ILE A 38 8.81 7.74 8.49
C ILE A 38 7.95 6.90 7.53
N GLN A 39 8.55 5.93 6.84
CA GLN A 39 7.80 5.04 5.95
C GLN A 39 6.89 4.10 6.73
N LYS A 40 7.31 3.57 7.89
CA LYS A 40 6.44 2.76 8.77
C LYS A 40 5.24 3.58 9.27
N ILE A 41 5.47 4.83 9.64
CA ILE A 41 4.41 5.78 10.04
C ILE A 41 3.41 5.98 8.89
N LEU A 42 3.90 6.21 7.67
CA LEU A 42 3.05 6.33 6.47
C LEU A 42 2.23 5.07 6.22
N VAL A 43 2.86 3.89 6.29
CA VAL A 43 2.19 2.59 6.08
C VAL A 43 1.07 2.38 7.10
N ASN A 44 1.33 2.61 8.39
CA ASN A 44 0.30 2.46 9.42
C ASN A 44 -0.81 3.51 9.27
N GLY A 45 -0.47 4.73 8.88
CA GLY A 45 -1.43 5.78 8.59
C GLY A 45 -2.35 5.44 7.41
N PHE A 46 -1.78 4.95 6.31
CA PHE A 46 -2.55 4.54 5.15
C PHE A 46 -3.44 3.33 5.44
N ARG A 47 -2.98 2.36 6.24
CA ARG A 47 -3.80 1.23 6.71
C ARG A 47 -5.11 1.68 7.39
N GLN A 48 -5.04 2.79 8.11
CA GLN A 48 -6.17 3.42 8.81
C GLN A 48 -6.98 4.39 7.92
N ASP A 49 -6.65 4.48 6.63
CA ASP A 49 -7.18 5.46 5.67
C ASP A 49 -7.08 6.93 6.15
N LEU A 50 -5.98 7.23 6.83
CA LEU A 50 -5.66 8.58 7.25
C LEU A 50 -5.10 9.39 6.08
N THR A 51 -5.41 10.68 6.06
CA THR A 51 -4.80 11.70 5.20
C THR A 51 -3.39 12.03 5.70
N TYR A 52 -2.59 12.71 4.87
CA TYR A 52 -1.26 13.13 5.29
C TYR A 52 -1.29 14.07 6.49
N ASP A 53 -2.31 14.92 6.60
CA ASP A 53 -2.46 15.85 7.72
C ASP A 53 -2.84 15.12 9.01
N GLU A 54 -3.77 14.16 8.96
CA GLU A 54 -4.12 13.31 10.12
C GLU A 54 -2.90 12.49 10.62
N ILE A 55 -2.08 11.97 9.69
CA ILE A 55 -0.84 11.26 10.06
C ILE A 55 0.19 12.21 10.67
N ALA A 56 0.35 13.40 10.08
CA ALA A 56 1.28 14.40 10.55
C ALA A 56 0.94 14.86 11.97
N GLU A 57 -0.33 15.19 12.22
CA GLU A 57 -0.83 15.62 13.52
C GLU A 57 -0.59 14.55 14.59
N LYS A 58 -0.98 13.30 14.31
CA LYS A 58 -0.84 12.18 15.27
C LYS A 58 0.62 11.90 15.65
N ASN A 59 1.58 12.26 14.81
CA ASN A 59 3.00 11.97 15.01
C ASN A 59 3.86 13.23 15.23
N TYR A 60 3.25 14.42 15.37
CA TYR A 60 3.95 15.70 15.49
C TYR A 60 4.96 15.95 14.34
N LEU A 61 4.56 15.61 13.12
CA LEU A 61 5.38 15.75 11.90
C LEU A 61 4.82 16.81 10.96
N ASN A 62 5.55 17.09 9.88
CA ASN A 62 5.11 17.97 8.80
C ASN A 62 4.47 17.15 7.66
N SER A 63 3.23 17.50 7.26
CA SER A 63 2.48 16.75 6.25
C SER A 63 3.05 16.86 4.85
N GLU A 64 3.71 17.97 4.50
CA GLU A 64 4.40 18.14 3.22
C GLU A 64 5.60 17.19 3.11
N ASN A 65 6.36 17.02 4.20
CA ASN A 65 7.46 16.07 4.26
C ASN A 65 6.96 14.63 4.15
N LEU A 66 5.85 14.28 4.81
CA LEU A 66 5.20 12.98 4.65
C LEU A 66 4.77 12.73 3.20
N ARG A 67 4.18 13.73 2.54
CA ARG A 67 3.79 13.64 1.13
C ARG A 67 4.99 13.47 0.21
N LYS A 68 6.09 14.19 0.45
CA LYS A 68 7.34 14.06 -0.30
C LYS A 68 7.95 12.67 -0.10
N GLU A 69 8.03 12.18 1.13
CA GLU A 69 8.56 10.86 1.45
C GLU A 69 7.72 9.76 0.80
N ALA A 70 6.40 9.86 0.86
CA ALA A 70 5.50 8.91 0.24
C ALA A 70 5.69 8.83 -1.28
N ASN A 71 5.65 9.98 -1.97
CA ASN A 71 5.69 10.01 -3.43
C ASN A 71 7.08 9.75 -4.01
N LYS A 72 8.15 10.20 -3.34
CA LYS A 72 9.52 10.09 -3.86
C LYS A 72 10.23 8.80 -3.42
N LYS A 73 9.81 8.18 -2.32
CA LYS A 73 10.51 7.01 -1.78
C LYS A 73 9.58 5.82 -1.56
N LEU A 74 8.55 5.95 -0.73
CA LEU A 74 7.72 4.80 -0.35
C LEU A 74 7.00 4.17 -1.56
N PHE A 75 6.21 4.94 -2.31
CA PHE A 75 5.47 4.39 -3.43
C PHE A 75 6.36 3.85 -4.56
N PRO A 76 7.46 4.53 -4.96
CA PRO A 76 8.40 3.95 -5.91
C PRO A 76 9.00 2.62 -5.42
N LEU A 77 9.36 2.53 -4.14
CA LEU A 77 9.95 1.32 -3.55
C LEU A 77 8.95 0.15 -3.57
N ILE A 78 7.71 0.38 -3.17
CA ILE A 78 6.65 -0.65 -3.20
C ILE A 78 6.25 -1.00 -4.64
N SER A 79 6.23 -0.02 -5.54
CA SER A 79 5.99 -0.26 -6.97
C SER A 79 7.04 -1.19 -7.56
N LYS A 80 8.32 -0.96 -7.23
CA LYS A 80 9.43 -1.84 -7.62
C LYS A 80 9.25 -3.24 -7.05
N ALA A 81 9.00 -3.35 -5.74
CA ALA A 81 8.79 -4.63 -5.06
C ALA A 81 7.67 -5.47 -5.68
N LEU A 82 6.50 -4.85 -5.90
CA LEU A 82 5.37 -5.52 -6.51
C LEU A 82 5.63 -5.87 -7.98
N THR A 83 6.31 -4.99 -8.73
CA THR A 83 6.67 -5.25 -10.13
C THR A 83 7.59 -6.46 -10.26
N GLU A 84 8.60 -6.58 -9.39
CA GLU A 84 9.50 -7.73 -9.37
C GLU A 84 8.79 -9.02 -8.94
N ALA A 85 7.93 -8.95 -7.91
CA ALA A 85 7.17 -10.11 -7.45
C ALA A 85 6.14 -10.62 -8.48
N MET A 86 5.46 -9.71 -9.18
CA MET A 86 4.37 -10.02 -10.09
C MET A 86 4.81 -10.10 -11.56
N LYS A 87 6.08 -9.80 -11.86
CA LYS A 87 6.65 -9.70 -13.22
C LYS A 87 5.85 -8.79 -14.16
N THR A 88 5.12 -7.81 -13.62
CA THR A 88 4.24 -6.90 -14.34
C THR A 88 4.41 -5.49 -13.79
N PRO A 89 4.55 -4.43 -14.62
CA PRO A 89 4.67 -3.06 -14.14
C PRO A 89 3.48 -2.64 -13.27
N ILE A 90 3.73 -2.29 -12.01
CA ILE A 90 2.71 -1.85 -11.06
C ILE A 90 3.04 -0.44 -10.57
N LYS A 91 2.06 0.46 -10.63
CA LYS A 91 2.15 1.82 -10.10
C LYS A 91 1.35 1.95 -8.82
N VAL A 92 2.05 2.23 -7.72
CA VAL A 92 1.45 2.42 -6.40
C VAL A 92 1.20 3.91 -6.14
N GLN A 93 0.04 4.21 -5.57
CA GLN A 93 -0.39 5.53 -5.10
C GLN A 93 -1.20 5.33 -3.81
N LYS A 94 -1.46 6.41 -3.05
CA LYS A 94 -2.23 6.31 -1.79
C LYS A 94 -3.58 5.60 -1.98
N THR A 95 -4.29 5.91 -3.07
CA THR A 95 -5.64 5.42 -3.34
C THR A 95 -5.73 3.92 -3.60
N ASN A 96 -4.67 3.29 -4.09
CA ASN A 96 -4.63 1.86 -4.38
C ASN A 96 -3.67 1.08 -3.45
N PHE A 97 -2.99 1.76 -2.53
CA PHE A 97 -1.96 1.19 -1.68
C PHE A 97 -2.47 -0.02 -0.88
N ILE A 98 -3.55 0.15 -0.10
CA ILE A 98 -4.11 -0.92 0.73
C ILE A 98 -4.54 -2.11 -0.14
N THR A 99 -5.33 -1.84 -1.18
CA THR A 99 -5.86 -2.88 -2.07
C THR A 99 -4.75 -3.69 -2.73
N LEU A 100 -3.66 -3.05 -3.17
CA LEU A 100 -2.54 -3.74 -3.80
C LEU A 100 -1.79 -4.65 -2.81
N ILE A 101 -1.56 -4.17 -1.59
CA ILE A 101 -0.88 -4.94 -0.54
C ILE A 101 -1.71 -6.17 -0.14
N GLU A 102 -3.01 -6.00 0.09
CA GLU A 102 -3.90 -7.10 0.45
C GLU A 102 -4.06 -8.12 -0.69
N HIS A 103 -4.17 -7.65 -1.94
CA HIS A 103 -4.22 -8.54 -3.10
C HIS A 103 -2.93 -9.35 -3.22
N TRP A 104 -1.77 -8.70 -3.13
CA TRP A 104 -0.49 -9.40 -3.15
C TRP A 104 -0.40 -10.48 -2.06
N ASN A 105 -0.77 -10.13 -0.82
CA ASN A 105 -0.78 -11.07 0.30
C ASN A 105 -1.72 -12.26 0.07
N ALA A 106 -2.88 -12.04 -0.57
CA ALA A 106 -3.80 -13.12 -0.92
C ALA A 106 -3.25 -14.06 -2.00
N ILE A 107 -2.41 -13.57 -2.92
CA ILE A 107 -1.73 -14.39 -3.93
C ILE A 107 -0.59 -15.19 -3.29
N ASP A 108 0.25 -14.52 -2.51
CA ASP A 108 1.43 -15.12 -1.86
C ASP A 108 1.01 -16.24 -0.88
N ASN A 109 0.03 -15.98 0.00
CA ASN A 109 -0.48 -16.99 0.95
C ASN A 109 -1.18 -18.18 0.30
N LYS A 110 -1.75 -18.02 -0.90
CA LYS A 110 -2.42 -19.13 -1.61
C LYS A 110 -1.45 -19.98 -2.43
N GLY A 111 -0.15 -19.64 -2.47
CA GLY A 111 0.82 -20.32 -3.33
C GLY A 111 0.44 -20.27 -4.81
N ILE A 112 -0.42 -19.32 -5.21
CA ILE A 112 -0.87 -19.21 -6.59
C ILE A 112 0.25 -18.53 -7.35
N SER A 113 1.05 -19.33 -8.07
CA SER A 113 1.91 -18.84 -9.14
C SER A 113 1.10 -17.86 -9.99
N VAL A 114 1.60 -16.62 -10.07
CA VAL A 114 0.95 -15.42 -10.63
C VAL A 114 0.45 -15.62 -12.08
N GLU A 115 0.86 -16.71 -12.73
CA GLU A 115 0.45 -17.09 -14.08
C GLU A 115 -1.06 -17.41 -14.22
N ASN A 116 -1.79 -17.76 -13.15
CA ASN A 116 -3.18 -18.23 -13.30
C ASN A 116 -4.30 -17.24 -12.93
N SER A 117 -4.02 -16.12 -12.26
CA SER A 117 -5.07 -15.18 -11.84
C SER A 117 -5.33 -14.03 -12.82
N PHE A 118 -4.35 -13.64 -13.63
CA PHE A 118 -4.52 -12.60 -14.65
C PHE A 118 -5.28 -13.07 -15.90
N VAL A 119 -5.38 -14.38 -16.14
CA VAL A 119 -6.08 -14.91 -17.34
C VAL A 119 -7.61 -14.93 -17.18
N LYS A 120 -8.14 -14.75 -15.96
CA LYS A 120 -9.60 -14.79 -15.72
C LYS A 120 -10.28 -13.43 -15.49
N SER A 121 -9.54 -12.34 -15.32
CA SER A 121 -10.13 -11.00 -15.23
C SER A 121 -9.92 -10.21 -16.52
N LYS A 122 -10.63 -10.63 -17.59
CA LYS A 122 -10.95 -9.77 -18.75
C LYS A 122 -11.92 -8.64 -18.39
N THR A 123 -11.74 -8.01 -17.23
CA THR A 123 -12.40 -6.75 -16.92
C THR A 123 -11.36 -5.68 -17.13
N LYS A 124 -11.49 -4.95 -18.25
CA LYS A 124 -10.70 -3.75 -18.53
C LYS A 124 -10.72 -2.87 -17.27
N ILE A 125 -9.57 -2.76 -16.63
CA ILE A 125 -9.29 -1.60 -15.79
C ILE A 125 -8.82 -0.56 -16.80
N ASP A 126 -9.69 0.37 -17.19
CA ASP A 126 -9.26 1.56 -17.91
C ASP A 126 -8.37 2.38 -16.96
N ILE A 127 -7.12 2.61 -17.38
CA ILE A 127 -6.15 3.53 -16.77
C ILE A 127 -6.18 4.82 -17.57
#